data_AF-X8BIT1-F1
#
_entry.id   AF-X8BIT1-F1
#
_cell.length_a   1.000
_cell.length_b   1.000
_cell.length_c   1.000
_cell.angle_alpha   90.00
_cell.angle_beta   90.00
_cell.angle_gamma   90.00
#
_symmetry.space_group_name_H-M   'P 1'
#
loop_
_entity.id
_entity.type
_entity.pdbx_description
1 polymer ?
#
loop_
_entity_poly.entity_id
_entity_poly.type
_entity_poly.pdbx_seq_one_letter_code
_entity_poly.pdbx_strand_id
1 'polypeptide(L)'
;MLVLGVGVAGLQALATAKRLGARTTGYDVRPEVADQVRSVGRSGSTWVSTRSGRAATRVSSARRSASSSRKRWSRRSAGSTW
;
A
#
# COMPACT_ATOMS: atom_id res chain seq x y z
N MET A 1 -5.59 5.31 -4.45
CA MET A 1 -6.02 4.71 -5.73
C MET A 1 -6.44 3.28 -5.50
N LEU A 2 -7.59 2.88 -6.03
CA LEU A 2 -8.12 1.52 -5.97
C LEU A 2 -8.02 0.88 -7.36
N VAL A 3 -7.52 -0.34 -7.45
CA VAL A 3 -7.46 -1.13 -8.69
C VAL A 3 -8.26 -2.41 -8.47
N LEU A 4 -9.29 -2.61 -9.28
CA LEU A 4 -10.14 -3.80 -9.29
C LEU A 4 -9.73 -4.67 -10.49
N GLY A 5 -9.24 -5.87 -10.22
CA GLY A 5 -8.60 -6.73 -11.21
C GLY A 5 -7.14 -6.32 -11.42
N VAL A 6 -6.22 -7.10 -10.87
CA VAL A 6 -4.77 -6.85 -10.90
C VAL A 6 -4.07 -7.85 -11.83
N GLY A 7 -4.49 -7.84 -13.10
CA GLY A 7 -3.72 -8.42 -14.19
C GLY A 7 -2.55 -7.52 -14.62
N VAL A 8 -2.04 -7.72 -15.85
CA VAL A 8 -0.88 -6.96 -16.38
C VAL A 8 -1.09 -5.44 -16.33
N ALA A 9 -2.27 -4.97 -16.78
CA ALA A 9 -2.59 -3.55 -16.77
C ALA A 9 -2.70 -2.98 -15.34
N GLY A 10 -3.32 -3.73 -14.42
CA GLY A 10 -3.48 -3.33 -13.04
C GLY A 10 -2.15 -3.23 -12.29
N LEU A 11 -1.22 -4.16 -12.54
CA LEU A 11 0.12 -4.13 -11.96
C LEU A 11 0.93 -2.92 -12.44
N GLN A 12 0.85 -2.57 -13.72
CA GLN A 12 1.50 -1.37 -14.23
C GLN A 12 0.89 -0.10 -13.64
N ALA A 13 -0.45 -0.04 -13.52
CA ALA A 13 -1.12 1.08 -12.87
C ALA A 13 -0.67 1.24 -11.41
N LEU A 14 -0.54 0.13 -10.68
CA LEU A 14 0.00 0.08 -9.31
C LEU A 14 1.45 0.57 -9.24
N ALA A 15 2.31 0.13 -10.17
CA ALA A 15 3.70 0.54 -10.24
C ALA A 15 3.84 2.04 -10.52
N THR A 16 3.05 2.57 -11.45
CA THR A 16 3.01 4.00 -11.79
C THR A 16 2.50 4.82 -10.60
N ALA A 17 1.40 4.42 -9.98
CA ALA A 17 0.85 5.09 -8.79
C ALA A 17 1.84 5.08 -7.61
N LYS A 18 2.62 4.00 -7.43
CA LYS A 18 3.71 3.96 -6.45
C LYS A 18 4.82 4.96 -6.75
N ARG A 19 5.23 5.10 -8.02
CA ARG A 19 6.24 6.08 -8.44
C ARG A 19 5.78 7.52 -8.16
N LEU A 20 4.49 7.78 -8.31
CA LEU A 20 3.84 9.05 -7.94
C LEU A 20 3.66 9.23 -6.42
N GLY A 21 4.06 8.25 -5.60
CA GLY A 21 3.97 8.32 -4.14
C GLY A 21 2.56 8.07 -3.57
N ALA A 22 1.59 7.70 -4.40
CA ALA A 22 0.23 7.44 -3.97
C ALA A 22 0.13 6.17 -3.10
N ARG A 23 -0.83 6.17 -2.16
CA ARG A 23 -1.25 4.93 -1.49
C ARG A 23 -2.20 4.17 -2.41
N THR A 24 -1.89 2.89 -2.61
CA THR A 24 -2.61 2.03 -3.53
C THR A 24 -3.28 0.87 -2.78
N THR A 25 -4.48 0.53 -3.24
CA THR A 25 -5.24 -0.64 -2.78
C THR A 25 -5.54 -1.50 -3.99
N GLY A 26 -5.17 -2.79 -3.93
CA GLY A 26 -5.43 -3.75 -5.00
C GLY A 26 -6.47 -4.78 -4.56
N TYR A 27 -7.35 -5.17 -5.48
CA TYR A 27 -8.33 -6.22 -5.28
C TYR A 27 -8.36 -7.11 -6.52
N ASP A 28 -8.27 -8.42 -6.29
CA ASP A 28 -8.42 -9.44 -7.33
C ASP A 28 -9.11 -10.66 -6.71
N VAL A 29 -9.86 -11.41 -7.52
CA VAL A 29 -10.51 -12.66 -7.10
C VAL A 29 -9.50 -13.82 -6.99
N ARG A 30 -8.38 -13.71 -7.71
CA ARG A 30 -7.33 -14.72 -7.79
C ARG A 30 -6.34 -14.54 -6.63
N PRO A 31 -6.17 -15.55 -5.75
CA PRO A 31 -5.30 -15.42 -4.58
C PRO A 31 -3.80 -15.29 -4.93
N GLU A 32 -3.34 -15.85 -6.05
CA GLU A 32 -1.94 -15.81 -6.50
C GLU A 32 -1.44 -14.40 -6.84
N VAL A 33 -2.36 -13.47 -7.07
CA VAL A 33 -2.06 -12.08 -7.42
C VAL A 33 -1.66 -11.25 -6.17
N ALA A 34 -2.00 -11.73 -4.97
CA ALA A 34 -1.74 -11.05 -3.71
C ALA A 34 -0.24 -10.74 -3.49
N ASP A 35 0.62 -11.73 -3.75
CA ASP A 35 2.06 -11.58 -3.56
C ASP A 35 2.69 -10.61 -4.55
N GLN A 36 2.16 -10.59 -5.79
CA GLN A 36 2.58 -9.63 -6.82
C GLN A 36 2.22 -8.20 -6.41
N VAL A 37 0.99 -7.97 -5.95
CA VAL A 37 0.54 -6.66 -5.43
C VAL A 37 1.40 -6.21 -4.25
N ARG A 38 1.79 -7.15 -3.38
CA ARG A 38 2.64 -6.87 -2.21
C ARG A 38 4.06 -6.49 -2.60
N SER A 39 4.61 -7.15 -3.63
CA SER A 39 5.95 -6.89 -4.16
C SER A 39 6.01 -5.53 -4.88
N VAL A 40 5.03 -5.26 -5.75
CA VAL A 40 4.98 -4.01 -6.53
C VAL A 40 4.55 -2.83 -5.67
N GLY A 41 3.70 -3.04 -4.66
CA GLY A 41 3.09 -1.98 -3.85
C GLY A 41 4.04 -1.11 -3.03
N ARG A 42 3.57 0.07 -2.62
CA ARG A 42 4.29 0.96 -1.69
C ARG A 42 4.15 0.43 -0.26
N SER A 43 5.13 0.66 0.60
CA SER A 43 5.04 0.28 2.02
C SER A 43 3.75 0.83 2.65
N GLY A 44 2.81 -0.07 2.96
CA GLY A 44 1.46 0.25 3.43
C GLY A 44 0.34 0.19 2.37
N SER A 45 0.59 -0.42 1.20
CA SER A 45 -0.46 -0.80 0.24
C SER A 45 -1.34 -1.90 0.83
N THR A 46 -2.65 -1.74 0.64
CA THR A 46 -3.67 -2.67 1.16
C THR A 46 -4.08 -3.62 0.05
N TRP A 47 -4.23 -4.91 0.36
CA TRP A 47 -4.82 -5.88 -0.56
C TRP A 47 -6.10 -6.45 0.06
N VAL A 48 -7.12 -6.59 -0.76
CA VAL A 48 -8.44 -7.12 -0.37
C VAL A 48 -8.71 -8.35 -1.23
N SER A 49 -9.07 -9.47 -0.60
CA SER A 49 -9.49 -10.69 -1.28
C SER A 49 -10.94 -11.02 -0.99
N THR A 50 -11.64 -11.52 -2.02
CA THR A 50 -12.87 -12.28 -1.84
C THR A 50 -12.51 -13.64 -1.30
N ARG A 51 -12.47 -13.77 0.03
CA ARG A 51 -12.42 -15.09 0.62
C ARG A 51 -13.80 -15.73 0.43
N SER A 52 -13.92 -16.72 -0.47
CA SER A 52 -15.08 -17.61 -0.50
C SER A 52 -15.02 -18.53 0.73
N GLY A 53 -15.44 -18.01 1.89
CA GLY A 53 -15.54 -18.76 3.15
C GLY A 53 -14.66 -18.21 4.28
N ARG A 54 -15.30 -17.54 5.25
CA ARG A 54 -14.79 -17.20 6.60
C ARG A 54 -13.53 -16.31 6.69
N ALA A 55 -13.77 -15.01 6.89
CA ALA A 55 -12.96 -14.03 7.62
C ALA A 55 -11.45 -14.33 7.83
N ALA A 56 -10.56 -13.56 7.18
CA ALA A 56 -9.35 -13.10 7.87
C ALA A 56 -8.90 -11.74 7.33
N THR A 57 -9.38 -10.71 8.01
CA THR A 57 -8.73 -9.41 8.10
C THR A 57 -7.50 -9.54 8.99
N ARG A 58 -6.33 -9.84 8.40
CA ARG A 58 -5.03 -9.46 9.02
C ARG A 58 -4.37 -8.40 8.14
N VAL A 59 -4.75 -7.15 8.38
CA VAL A 59 -4.09 -5.97 7.81
C VAL A 59 -2.76 -5.74 8.56
N SER A 60 -1.77 -6.57 8.30
CA SER A 60 -0.46 -6.51 8.96
C SER A 60 0.58 -5.80 8.08
N SER A 61 0.49 -4.47 7.94
CA SER A 61 1.61 -3.65 7.45
C SER A 61 1.48 -2.12 7.65
N ALA A 62 0.34 -1.57 8.05
CA ALA A 62 0.16 -0.11 8.16
C ALA A 62 0.90 0.57 9.33
N ARG A 63 1.44 -0.19 10.31
CA ARG A 63 1.95 0.40 11.56
C ARG A 63 3.42 0.85 11.52
N ARG A 64 4.22 0.47 10.52
CA ARG A 64 5.68 0.74 10.51
C ARG A 64 6.13 2.02 9.78
N SER A 65 5.29 2.63 8.94
CA SER A 65 5.67 3.84 8.16
C SER A 65 5.31 5.17 8.86
N ALA A 66 4.44 5.13 9.86
CA ALA A 66 4.00 6.34 10.57
C ALA A 66 5.03 6.86 11.60
N SER A 67 5.97 6.01 12.06
CA SER A 67 6.98 6.37 13.06
C SER A 67 8.20 7.09 12.46
N SER A 68 8.57 6.79 11.22
CA SER A 68 9.69 7.40 10.52
C SER A 68 9.36 8.79 9.96
N SER A 69 8.14 9.01 9.47
CA SER A 69 7.69 10.33 9.00
C SER A 69 7.50 11.35 10.12
N ARG A 70 7.05 10.91 11.31
CA ARG A 70 6.82 11.79 12.46
C ARG A 70 8.14 12.33 13.05
N LYS A 71 9.19 11.50 13.09
CA LYS A 71 10.54 11.93 13.53
C LYS A 71 11.16 12.95 12.55
N ARG A 72 10.97 12.77 11.24
CA ARG A 72 11.50 13.69 10.21
C ARG A 72 10.83 15.06 10.23
N TRP A 73 9.51 15.11 10.49
CA TRP A 73 8.77 16.37 10.62
C TRP A 73 9.16 17.10 11.91
N SER A 74 9.30 16.39 13.05
CA SER A 74 9.71 17.00 14.32
C SER A 74 11.09 17.69 14.25
N ARG A 75 12.02 17.16 13.44
CA ARG A 75 13.35 17.77 13.26
C ARG A 75 13.34 19.01 12.37
N ARG A 76 12.34 19.19 11.51
CA ARG A 76 12.21 20.40 10.67
C ARG A 76 11.51 21.54 11.39
N SER A 77 10.62 21.24 12.34
CA SER A 77 9.90 22.25 13.13
C SER A 77 10.73 22.84 14.29
N ALA A 78 11.86 22.21 14.65
CA ALA A 78 12.73 22.66 15.74
C ALA A 78 13.89 23.58 15.30
N GLY A 79 13.95 23.97 14.03
CA GLY A 79 15.05 24.77 13.46
C GLY A 79 14.61 26.07 12.78
N SER A 80 13.36 26.52 12.96
CA SER A 80 12.83 27.75 12.37
C SER A 80 12.45 28.75 13.46
N THR A 81 13.46 29.27 14.17
CA THR A 81 13.35 30.50 14.95
C THR A 81 14.59 31.32 14.62
N TRP A 82 14.38 32.32 13.76
CA TRP A 82 15.27 33.39 13.29
C TRP A 82 16.50 32.99 12.46
#